data_AF-A0A843S224-F1
#
_entry.id   AF-A0A843S224-F1
#
_cell.length_a   1.000
_cell.length_b   1.000
_cell.length_c   1.000
_cell.angle_alpha   90.00
_cell.angle_beta   90.00
_cell.angle_gamma   90.00
#
_symmetry.space_group_name_H-M   'P 1'
#
loop_
_entity.id
_entity.type
_entity.pdbx_description
1 polymer ?
#
loop_
_entity_poly.entity_id
_entity_poly.type
_entity_poly.pdbx_seq_one_letter_code
_entity_poly.pdbx_strand_id
1 'polypeptide(L)'
;MTYRIHRATSADEVVFTLSGEMDKDHVAGLQALLASETTRRVVLDLVDVMLVDRDAVRFLARAEAAGAILLNCPEYVRSWIAAEQGGPSHKH
;
A
#
# COMPACT_ATOMS: atom_id res chain seq x y z
N MET A 1 8.54 -2.36 -16.57
CA MET A 1 7.56 -1.23 -16.53
C MET A 1 7.89 -0.39 -15.31
N THR A 2 7.78 0.94 -15.38
CA THR A 2 8.12 1.84 -14.26
C THR A 2 6.93 1.97 -13.31
N TYR A 3 7.20 1.97 -12.01
CA TYR A 3 6.20 2.26 -10.99
C TYR A 3 5.66 3.70 -11.12
N ARG A 4 4.35 3.88 -10.94
CA ARG A 4 3.74 5.22 -10.91
C ARG A 4 2.72 5.32 -9.78
N ILE A 5 2.69 6.50 -9.17
CA ILE A 5 1.71 6.89 -8.16
C ILE A 5 0.89 8.04 -8.75
N HIS A 6 -0.42 7.88 -8.78
CA HIS A 6 -1.35 8.96 -9.07
C HIS A 6 -2.06 9.39 -7.79
N ARG A 7 -2.09 10.68 -7.49
CA ARG A 7 -2.76 11.22 -6.30
C ARG A 7 -3.99 12.01 -6.71
N ALA A 8 -5.15 11.62 -6.19
CA ALA A 8 -6.39 12.38 -6.31
C ALA A 8 -6.86 12.78 -4.90
N THR A 9 -7.21 14.06 -4.72
CA THR A 9 -7.64 14.59 -3.42
C THR A 9 -9.08 15.05 -3.51
N SER A 10 -9.87 14.64 -2.53
CA SER A 10 -11.23 15.09 -2.29
C SER A 10 -11.32 15.83 -0.95
N ALA A 11 -12.51 16.30 -0.59
CA ALA A 11 -12.74 17.04 0.65
C ALA A 11 -12.40 16.23 1.91
N ASP A 12 -12.76 14.93 1.93
CA ASP A 12 -12.62 14.04 3.09
C ASP A 12 -11.55 12.94 2.92
N GLU A 13 -11.18 12.64 1.67
CA GLU A 13 -10.28 11.53 1.36
C GLU A 13 -9.20 11.90 0.34
N VAL A 14 -8.14 11.09 0.34
CA VAL A 14 -7.08 11.10 -0.65
C VAL A 14 -6.90 9.69 -1.19
N VAL A 15 -6.93 9.56 -2.51
CA VAL A 15 -6.77 8.29 -3.22
C VAL A 15 -5.40 8.28 -3.89
N PHE A 16 -4.59 7.28 -3.57
CA PHE A 16 -3.33 6.97 -4.23
C PHE A 16 -3.52 5.75 -5.12
N THR A 17 -3.57 5.95 -6.43
CA THR A 17 -3.61 4.86 -7.40
C THR A 17 -2.18 4.42 -7.70
N LEU A 18 -1.89 3.17 -7.41
CA LEU A 18 -0.57 2.55 -7.54
C LEU A 18 -0.56 1.69 -8.80
N SER A 19 0.51 1.75 -9.58
CA SER A 19 0.63 0.97 -10.83
C SER A 19 2.04 0.49 -11.07
N GLY A 20 2.17 -0.70 -11.66
CA GLY A 20 3.46 -1.34 -11.96
C GLY A 20 3.95 -2.27 -10.85
N GLU A 21 5.26 -2.30 -10.64
CA GLU A 21 5.93 -3.14 -9.64
C GLU A 21 6.29 -2.32 -8.41
N MET A 22 5.89 -2.79 -7.23
CA MET A 22 6.18 -2.15 -5.95
C MET A 22 7.30 -2.87 -5.21
N ASP A 23 8.37 -2.14 -4.93
CA ASP A 23 9.50 -2.56 -4.09
C ASP A 23 9.78 -1.55 -2.97
N LYS A 24 10.79 -1.83 -2.14
CA LYS A 24 11.15 -1.05 -0.96
C LYS A 24 11.42 0.43 -1.24
N ASP A 25 12.01 0.79 -2.39
CA ASP A 25 12.35 2.18 -2.70
C ASP A 25 11.09 2.98 -3.02
N HIS A 26 10.14 2.35 -3.72
CA HIS A 26 8.82 2.90 -4.00
C HIS A 26 7.95 3.04 -2.74
N VAL A 27 8.08 2.10 -1.80
CA VAL A 27 7.42 2.14 -0.48
C VAL A 27 7.82 3.36 0.32
N ALA A 28 9.12 3.69 0.37
CA ALA A 28 9.60 4.84 1.13
C ALA A 28 8.99 6.16 0.62
N GLY A 29 8.88 6.32 -0.70
CA GLY A 29 8.22 7.47 -1.32
C GLY A 29 6.73 7.55 -0.99
N LEU A 30 6.02 6.42 -1.06
CA LEU A 30 4.61 6.36 -0.69
C LEU A 30 4.39 6.67 0.79
N GLN A 31 5.24 6.14 1.69
CA GLN A 31 5.17 6.41 3.12
C GLN A 31 5.31 7.91 3.44
N ALA A 32 6.22 8.62 2.76
CA ALA A 32 6.39 10.06 2.93
C ALA A 32 5.13 10.83 2.50
N LEU A 33 4.47 10.40 1.42
CA LEU A 33 3.19 10.99 0.99
C LEU A 33 2.09 10.75 2.02
N LEU A 34 1.96 9.52 2.54
CA LEU A 34 0.95 9.19 3.56
C LEU A 34 1.18 9.97 4.86
N ALA A 35 2.43 10.17 5.28
CA ALA A 35 2.75 10.95 6.47
C ALA A 35 2.30 12.42 6.38
N SER A 36 2.13 12.95 5.16
CA SER A 36 1.59 14.30 4.95
C SER A 36 0.06 14.38 5.06
N GLU A 37 -0.64 13.24 5.07
CA GLU A 37 -2.10 13.15 5.08
C GLU A 37 -2.60 12.70 6.46
N THR A 38 -2.60 13.63 7.41
CA THR A 38 -2.93 13.34 8.82
C THR A 38 -4.42 13.48 9.17
N THR A 39 -5.18 14.19 8.36
CA THR A 39 -6.60 14.53 8.63
C THR A 39 -7.59 13.88 7.67
N ARG A 40 -7.12 13.41 6.51
CA ARG A 40 -7.96 12.82 5.47
C ARG A 40 -7.91 11.31 5.54
N ARG A 41 -9.01 10.69 5.13
CA ARG A 41 -9.06 9.25 4.89
C ARG A 41 -8.11 8.88 3.74
N VAL A 42 -7.20 7.95 3.98
CA VAL A 42 -6.26 7.48 2.95
C VAL A 42 -6.82 6.23 2.28
N VAL A 43 -6.88 6.25 0.95
CA VAL A 43 -7.23 5.11 0.11
C VAL A 43 -6.06 4.78 -0.79
N LEU A 44 -5.64 3.52 -0.82
CA LEU A 44 -4.64 2.97 -1.73
C LEU A 44 -5.36 2.09 -2.73
N ASP A 45 -5.37 2.48 -4.00
CA ASP A 45 -5.97 1.71 -5.09
C ASP A 45 -4.88 0.91 -5.81
N LEU A 46 -4.99 -0.42 -5.80
CA LEU A 46 -4.03 -1.36 -6.34
C LEU A 46 -4.43 -1.91 -7.72
N VAL A 47 -5.42 -1.33 -8.38
CA VAL A 47 -6.01 -1.84 -9.65
C VAL A 47 -4.99 -2.15 -10.75
N ASP A 48 -3.90 -1.38 -10.86
CA ASP A 48 -2.86 -1.53 -11.89
C ASP A 48 -1.53 -2.08 -11.33
N VAL A 49 -1.54 -2.61 -10.10
CA VAL A 49 -0.37 -3.23 -9.49
C VAL A 49 -0.23 -4.66 -9.99
N MET A 50 0.92 -4.98 -10.60
CA MET A 50 1.19 -6.29 -11.18
C MET A 50 2.10 -7.15 -10.30
N LEU A 51 2.97 -6.53 -9.51
CA LEU A 51 3.94 -7.22 -8.65
C LEU A 51 4.15 -6.40 -7.38
N VAL A 52 4.20 -7.11 -6.25
CA VAL A 52 4.42 -6.52 -4.93
C VAL A 52 5.44 -7.39 -4.21
N ASP A 53 6.59 -6.81 -3.87
CA ASP A 53 7.58 -7.50 -3.04
C ASP A 53 7.12 -7.62 -1.58
N ARG A 54 7.76 -8.50 -0.82
CA ARG A 54 7.49 -8.71 0.61
C ARG A 54 7.56 -7.43 1.43
N ASP A 55 8.52 -6.54 1.18
CA ASP A 55 8.61 -5.27 1.91
C ASP A 55 7.42 -4.35 1.61
N ALA A 56 6.94 -4.36 0.37
CA ALA A 56 5.73 -3.63 -0.02
C ALA A 56 4.45 -4.25 0.57
N VAL A 57 4.35 -5.59 0.64
CA VAL A 57 3.25 -6.26 1.36
C VAL A 57 3.22 -5.85 2.83
N ARG A 58 4.38 -5.86 3.51
CA ARG A 58 4.49 -5.45 4.92
C ARG A 58 4.06 -4.00 5.13
N PHE A 59 4.43 -3.12 4.22
CA PHE A 59 3.99 -1.74 4.25
C PHE A 59 2.48 -1.61 4.09
N LEU A 60 1.88 -2.29 3.10
CA LEU A 60 0.43 -2.28 2.87
C LEU A 60 -0.33 -2.81 4.08
N ALA A 61 0.15 -3.89 4.71
CA ALA A 61 -0.42 -4.43 5.93
C ALA A 61 -0.39 -3.40 7.09
N ARG A 62 0.72 -2.68 7.26
CA ARG A 62 0.85 -1.62 8.28
C ARG A 62 -0.04 -0.42 7.97
N ALA A 63 -0.14 -0.02 6.70
CA ALA A 63 -1.01 1.08 6.28
C ALA A 63 -2.48 0.75 6.54
N GLU A 64 -2.91 -0.47 6.21
CA GLU A 64 -4.27 -0.96 6.49
C GLU A 64 -4.55 -0.98 8.01
N ALA A 65 -3.61 -1.48 8.81
CA ALA A 65 -3.72 -1.48 10.27
C ALA A 65 -3.75 -0.06 10.87
N ALA A 66 -3.15 0.93 10.20
CA ALA A 66 -3.19 2.34 10.58
C ALA A 66 -4.48 3.06 10.13
N GLY A 67 -5.39 2.37 9.44
CA GLY A 67 -6.68 2.89 9.00
C GLY A 67 -6.76 3.32 7.54
N ALA A 68 -5.70 3.07 6.74
CA ALA A 68 -5.79 3.22 5.29
C ALA A 68 -6.66 2.12 4.68
N ILE A 69 -7.28 2.39 3.54
CA ILE A 69 -8.13 1.42 2.84
C ILE A 69 -7.44 0.92 1.59
N LEU A 70 -7.34 -0.39 1.46
CA LEU A 70 -6.85 -1.05 0.25
C LEU A 70 -8.03 -1.33 -0.70
N LEU A 71 -8.10 -0.57 -1.78
CA LEU A 71 -9.08 -0.74 -2.86
C LEU A 71 -8.47 -1.56 -4.00
N ASN A 72 -9.29 -2.38 -4.68
CA ASN A 72 -8.86 -3.26 -5.77
C ASN A 72 -7.62 -4.12 -5.45
N CYS A 73 -7.44 -4.47 -4.17
CA CYS A 73 -6.31 -5.26 -3.69
C CYS A 73 -6.36 -6.68 -4.30
N PRO A 74 -5.36 -7.08 -5.11
CA PRO A 74 -5.33 -8.42 -5.68
C PRO A 74 -5.33 -9.50 -4.60
N GLU A 75 -6.00 -10.64 -4.86
CA GLU A 75 -6.14 -11.71 -3.88
C GLU A 75 -4.80 -12.20 -3.33
N TYR A 76 -3.77 -12.30 -4.18
CA TYR A 76 -2.43 -12.71 -3.75
C TYR A 76 -1.83 -11.73 -2.73
N VAL A 77 -2.01 -10.41 -2.92
CA VAL A 77 -1.54 -9.40 -1.97
C VAL A 77 -2.28 -9.55 -0.64
N ARG A 78 -3.61 -9.72 -0.68
CA ARG A 78 -4.42 -9.91 0.52
C ARG A 78 -4.03 -11.18 1.29
N SER A 79 -3.76 -12.29 0.59
CA SER A 79 -3.25 -13.52 1.22
C SER A 79 -1.91 -13.31 1.91
N TRP A 80 -1.00 -12.54 1.31
CA TRP A 80 0.31 -12.27 1.88
C TRP A 80 0.23 -11.31 3.08
N ILE A 81 -0.67 -10.31 3.03
CA ILE A 81 -0.98 -9.46 4.19
C ILE A 81 -1.51 -10.31 5.35
N ALA A 82 -2.47 -11.20 5.08
CA ALA A 82 -3.02 -12.09 6.10
C ALA A 82 -1.94 -13.03 6.69
N ALA A 83 -1.01 -13.51 5.86
CA ALA A 83 0.12 -14.33 6.31
C ALA A 83 1.08 -13.55 7.23
N GLU A 84 1.35 -12.27 6.95
CA GLU A 84 2.18 -11.42 7.81
C GLU A 84 1.47 -11.02 9.11
N GLN A 85 0.12 -11.00 9.14
CA GLN A 85 -0.66 -10.74 10.36
C GLN A 85 -0.92 -12.00 11.22
N GLY A 86 -0.85 -13.21 10.63
CA GLY A 86 -1.25 -14.47 11.27
C GLY A 86 -0.16 -15.50 11.58
N GLY A 87 1.13 -15.22 11.32
CA GLY A 87 2.22 -16.21 11.48
C GLY A 87 3.53 -15.62 12.01
N PRO A 88 4.37 -16.42 12.72
CA PRO A 88 5.40 -15.91 13.61
C PRO A 88 6.51 -15.19 12.85
N SER A 89 6.95 -14.04 13.38
CA SER A 89 8.12 -13.28 12.97
C SER A 89 9.31 -14.19 12.59
N HIS A 90 9.44 -14.49 11.30
CA HIS A 90 10.70 -14.92 10.71
C HIS A 90 11.48 -13.69 10.27
N LYS A 91 12.12 -13.10 11.29
CA LYS A 91 13.47 -12.54 11.27
C LYS A 91 14.31 -13.16 10.15
N HIS A 92 14.74 -12.31 9.22
CA HIS A 92 15.98 -12.48 8.46
C HIS A 92 16.88 -11.31 8.80
#